data_AF-A0A6C0F1E8-F1
#
_entry.id   AF-A0A6C0F1E8-F1
#
_cell.length_a   1.000
_cell.length_b   1.000
_cell.length_c   1.000
_cell.angle_alpha   90.00
_cell.angle_beta   90.00
_cell.angle_gamma   90.00
#
_symmetry.space_group_name_H-M   'P 1'
#
loop_
_entity.id
_entity.type
_entity.pdbx_description
1 polymer ?
#
loop_
_entity_poly.entity_id
_entity_poly.type
_entity_poly.pdbx_seq_one_letter_code
_entity_poly.pdbx_strand_id
1 'polypeptide(L)'
;MELNRPLTEQLPDIQTGATNTINNVTESVSSSLKDFSTQSIGTTSEEFLNSNSMISKFAFLVLVLIVFIMLMNLGVFLINYILQPSKSPYVIKGLQPGNRTVRIPQDPKNSNAVTIYRSNNADKGIEFTWTVWINIDRLPDSPKNIFTKGFGGSQRGPSVSLKGNTDKTGSIIVGMDSVNASDANIIEIPNIPLGRWFNLAIRMQNKIMDVYVNGTVTKRYVFSSIPRQNFGDVIVGEFDGTLSDLRYFDSALNIFQLNNIAMAGPNLKSESKTLDTRFDYLSSLWYSPSK
;
A
#
# COMPACT_ATOMS: atom_id res chain seq x y z
N MET A 1 -0.70 -1.44 51.48
CA MET A 1 0.20 -1.25 50.32
C MET A 1 0.34 -2.60 49.64
N GLU A 2 -0.55 -2.90 48.70
CA GLU A 2 -0.51 -4.11 47.88
C GLU A 2 -0.30 -3.64 46.44
N LEU A 3 0.94 -3.31 46.09
CA LEU A 3 1.30 -2.85 44.75
C LEU A 3 2.54 -3.63 44.27
N ASN A 4 2.37 -4.94 44.07
CA ASN A 4 3.19 -5.74 43.17
C ASN A 4 2.62 -7.15 43.03
N ARG A 5 1.72 -7.35 42.04
CA ARG A 5 1.43 -8.68 41.51
C ARG A 5 1.92 -8.73 40.05
N PRO A 6 2.57 -9.82 39.62
CA PRO A 6 3.16 -9.93 38.29
C PRO A 6 2.11 -9.86 37.17
N LEU A 7 2.47 -9.26 36.01
CA LEU A 7 1.59 -9.06 34.84
C LEU A 7 0.88 -10.34 34.35
N THR A 8 1.38 -11.52 34.70
CA THR A 8 0.81 -12.82 34.35
C THR A 8 -0.53 -13.13 35.02
N GLU A 9 -0.88 -12.46 36.12
CA GLU A 9 -2.16 -12.66 36.83
C GLU A 9 -3.29 -11.71 36.38
N GLN A 10 -3.00 -10.73 35.50
CA GLN A 10 -3.99 -9.76 34.99
C GLN A 10 -4.58 -10.15 33.62
N LEU A 11 -4.07 -11.22 33.00
CA LEU A 11 -4.48 -11.73 31.69
C LEU A 11 -5.73 -12.65 31.66
N PRO A 12 -6.17 -13.33 32.75
CA PRO A 12 -7.35 -14.20 32.70
C PRO A 12 -8.64 -13.45 32.35
N ASP A 13 -8.82 -12.22 32.85
CA ASP A 13 -10.09 -11.49 32.77
C ASP A 13 -10.43 -10.98 31.35
N ILE A 14 -9.42 -10.75 30.51
CA ILE A 14 -9.63 -10.29 29.13
C ILE A 14 -10.08 -11.44 28.22
N GLN A 15 -9.54 -12.64 28.45
CA GLN A 15 -9.90 -13.83 27.69
C GLN A 15 -11.33 -14.27 28.03
N THR A 16 -11.71 -14.26 29.31
CA THR A 16 -13.07 -14.58 29.77
C THR A 16 -14.09 -13.53 29.32
N GLY A 17 -13.74 -12.24 29.31
CA GLY A 17 -14.63 -11.18 28.80
C GLY A 17 -14.91 -11.28 27.30
N ALA A 18 -13.91 -11.63 26.49
CA ALA A 18 -14.08 -11.85 25.06
C ALA A 18 -14.92 -13.12 24.76
N THR A 19 -14.68 -14.22 25.48
CA THR A 19 -15.45 -15.47 25.33
C THR A 19 -16.91 -15.28 25.75
N ASN A 20 -17.17 -14.56 26.84
CA ASN A 20 -18.53 -14.26 27.28
C ASN A 20 -19.29 -13.38 26.28
N THR A 21 -18.61 -12.41 25.65
CA THR A 21 -19.21 -11.56 24.62
C THR A 21 -19.56 -12.37 23.36
N ILE A 22 -18.70 -13.30 22.94
CA ILE A 22 -18.95 -14.17 21.77
C ILE A 22 -20.10 -15.14 22.02
N ASN A 23 -20.17 -15.72 23.22
CA ASN A 23 -21.25 -16.64 23.59
C ASN A 23 -22.59 -15.91 23.62
N ASN A 24 -22.65 -14.72 24.22
CA ASN A 24 -23.87 -13.90 24.27
C ASN A 24 -24.37 -13.48 22.87
N VAL A 25 -23.45 -13.14 21.94
CA VAL A 25 -23.81 -12.82 20.54
C VAL A 25 -24.32 -14.06 19.80
N THR A 26 -23.68 -15.22 20.01
CA THR A 26 -24.08 -16.48 19.38
C THR A 26 -25.46 -16.93 19.86
N GLU A 27 -25.74 -16.80 21.16
CA GLU A 27 -27.05 -17.09 21.74
C GLU A 27 -28.13 -16.14 21.20
N SER A 28 -27.87 -14.84 21.14
CA SER A 28 -28.80 -13.84 20.58
C SER A 28 -29.12 -14.09 19.11
N VAL A 29 -28.13 -14.49 18.30
CA VAL A 29 -28.34 -14.84 16.88
C VAL A 29 -29.13 -16.14 16.76
N SER A 30 -28.86 -17.12 17.63
CA SER A 30 -29.57 -18.40 17.64
C SER A 30 -31.03 -18.27 18.05
N SER A 31 -31.33 -17.36 18.99
CA SER A 31 -32.70 -17.06 19.41
C SER A 31 -33.45 -16.32 18.31
N SER A 32 -32.85 -15.32 17.68
CA SER A 32 -33.47 -14.61 16.54
C SER A 32 -33.70 -15.53 15.33
N LEU A 33 -32.82 -16.49 15.06
CA LEU A 33 -33.00 -17.51 14.02
C LEU A 33 -34.13 -18.50 14.36
N LYS A 34 -34.22 -18.91 15.62
CA LYS A 34 -35.33 -19.76 16.09
C LYS A 34 -36.66 -19.05 15.99
N ASP A 35 -36.74 -17.80 16.41
CA ASP A 35 -37.95 -16.99 16.34
C ASP A 35 -38.40 -16.79 14.88
N PHE A 36 -37.45 -16.54 13.96
CA PHE A 36 -37.72 -16.47 12.51
C PHE A 36 -38.19 -17.82 11.93
N SER A 37 -37.69 -18.95 12.44
CA SER A 37 -38.12 -20.28 12.00
C SER A 37 -39.51 -20.67 12.53
N THR A 38 -39.94 -20.11 13.66
CA THR A 38 -41.21 -20.45 14.31
C THR A 38 -42.39 -19.58 13.88
N GLN A 39 -42.14 -18.42 13.28
CA GLN A 39 -43.19 -17.49 12.88
C GLN A 39 -43.77 -17.85 11.50
N SER A 40 -44.61 -18.88 11.46
CA SER A 40 -45.67 -19.17 10.47
C SER A 40 -45.50 -18.67 9.02
N ILE A 41 -44.33 -18.86 8.41
CA ILE A 41 -44.16 -18.71 6.95
C ILE A 41 -44.74 -19.94 6.20
N GLY A 42 -45.13 -21.02 6.90
CA GLY A 42 -45.56 -22.28 6.27
C GLY A 42 -47.03 -22.36 5.84
N THR A 43 -47.99 -21.89 6.64
CA THR A 43 -49.41 -22.28 6.47
C THR A 43 -50.19 -21.44 5.47
N THR A 44 -49.84 -20.16 5.29
CA THR A 44 -50.43 -19.32 4.23
C THR A 44 -49.74 -19.53 2.89
N SER A 45 -48.51 -20.04 2.90
CA SER A 45 -47.70 -20.27 1.70
C SER A 45 -48.15 -21.50 0.93
N GLU A 46 -48.52 -22.60 1.57
CA GLU A 46 -48.93 -23.83 0.87
C GLU A 46 -50.22 -23.65 0.04
N GLU A 47 -51.18 -22.86 0.53
CA GLU A 47 -52.44 -22.59 -0.19
C GLU A 47 -52.25 -21.63 -1.37
N PHE A 48 -51.33 -20.66 -1.24
CA PHE A 48 -50.91 -19.78 -2.35
C PHE A 48 -50.03 -20.51 -3.38
N LEU A 49 -49.11 -21.37 -2.93
CA LEU A 49 -48.19 -22.16 -3.77
C LEU A 49 -48.93 -23.23 -4.58
N ASN A 50 -49.97 -23.87 -4.03
CA ASN A 50 -50.75 -24.90 -4.71
C ASN A 50 -51.88 -24.33 -5.58
N SER A 51 -52.22 -23.04 -5.46
CA SER A 51 -53.20 -22.42 -6.33
C SER A 51 -52.58 -22.11 -7.71
N ASN A 52 -53.08 -22.75 -8.77
CA ASN A 52 -52.69 -22.47 -10.17
C ASN A 52 -53.31 -21.15 -10.68
N SER A 53 -53.28 -20.12 -9.84
CA SER A 53 -53.83 -18.79 -10.11
C SER A 53 -52.84 -17.99 -10.97
N MET A 54 -53.36 -17.16 -11.89
CA MET A 54 -52.55 -16.19 -12.64
C MET A 54 -51.78 -15.25 -11.71
N ILE A 55 -52.35 -14.94 -10.53
CA ILE A 55 -51.70 -14.12 -9.50
C ILE A 55 -50.45 -14.82 -8.95
N SER A 56 -50.51 -16.12 -8.67
CA SER A 56 -49.38 -16.89 -8.10
C SER A 56 -48.22 -16.98 -9.10
N LYS A 57 -48.52 -17.15 -10.40
CA LYS A 57 -47.51 -17.13 -11.47
C LYS A 57 -46.84 -15.75 -11.60
N PHE A 58 -47.63 -14.68 -11.50
CA PHE A 58 -47.11 -13.31 -11.53
C PHE A 58 -46.25 -13.01 -10.30
N ALA A 59 -46.70 -13.36 -9.09
CA ALA A 59 -45.93 -13.19 -7.86
C ALA A 59 -44.63 -14.02 -7.85
N PHE A 60 -44.68 -15.27 -8.33
CA PHE A 60 -43.50 -16.10 -8.50
C PHE A 60 -42.49 -15.48 -9.48
N LEU A 61 -42.96 -14.94 -10.61
CA LEU A 61 -42.10 -14.27 -11.58
C LEU A 61 -41.42 -13.02 -10.98
N VAL A 62 -42.15 -12.23 -10.18
CA VAL A 62 -41.59 -11.08 -9.45
C VAL A 62 -40.56 -11.54 -8.41
N LEU A 63 -40.83 -12.61 -7.65
CA LEU A 63 -39.89 -13.19 -6.68
C LEU A 63 -38.59 -13.62 -7.37
N VAL A 64 -38.69 -14.36 -8.48
CA VAL A 64 -37.54 -14.82 -9.26
C VAL A 64 -36.73 -13.62 -9.77
N LEU A 65 -37.40 -12.56 -10.23
CA LEU A 65 -36.74 -11.33 -10.66
C LEU A 65 -35.97 -10.65 -9.51
N ILE A 66 -36.56 -10.56 -8.32
CA ILE A 66 -35.91 -9.98 -7.13
C ILE A 66 -34.67 -10.80 -6.73
N VAL A 67 -34.81 -12.12 -6.65
CA VAL A 67 -33.70 -13.03 -6.32
C VAL A 67 -32.60 -12.92 -7.38
N PHE A 68 -32.96 -12.85 -8.67
CA PHE A 68 -32.01 -12.65 -9.75
C PHE A 68 -31.24 -11.33 -9.61
N ILE A 69 -31.92 -10.22 -9.33
CA ILE A 69 -31.26 -8.92 -9.11
C ILE A 69 -30.33 -8.99 -7.89
N MET A 70 -30.75 -9.65 -6.81
CA MET A 70 -29.91 -9.85 -5.62
C MET A 70 -28.65 -10.67 -5.94
N LEU A 71 -28.78 -11.77 -6.66
CA LEU A 71 -27.65 -12.61 -7.10
C LEU A 71 -26.74 -11.88 -8.09
N MET A 72 -27.30 -11.09 -9.00
CA MET A 72 -26.53 -10.27 -9.94
C MET A 72 -25.70 -9.22 -9.18
N ASN A 73 -26.30 -8.53 -8.21
CA ASN A 73 -25.60 -7.56 -7.37
C ASN A 73 -24.49 -8.23 -6.55
N LEU A 74 -24.74 -9.43 -6.01
CA LEU A 74 -23.73 -10.22 -5.32
C LEU A 74 -22.60 -10.66 -6.27
N GLY A 75 -22.93 -11.06 -7.50
CA GLY A 75 -21.96 -11.41 -8.53
C GLY A 75 -21.05 -10.23 -8.88
N VAL A 76 -21.62 -9.05 -9.11
CA VAL A 76 -20.84 -7.83 -9.36
C VAL A 76 -19.95 -7.47 -8.17
N PHE A 77 -20.47 -7.62 -6.94
CA PHE A 77 -19.68 -7.41 -5.72
C PHE A 77 -18.48 -8.35 -5.63
N LEU A 78 -18.67 -9.65 -5.88
CA LEU A 78 -17.60 -10.64 -5.85
C LEU A 78 -16.56 -10.41 -6.96
N ILE A 79 -17.01 -10.07 -8.17
CA ILE A 79 -16.11 -9.73 -9.28
C ILE A 79 -15.24 -8.53 -8.90
N ASN A 80 -15.84 -7.47 -8.35
CA ASN A 80 -15.07 -6.31 -7.88
C ASN A 80 -14.08 -6.70 -6.78
N TYR A 81 -14.48 -7.53 -5.82
CA TYR A 81 -13.60 -7.94 -4.73
C TYR A 81 -12.36 -8.71 -5.22
N ILE A 82 -12.52 -9.59 -6.21
CA ILE A 82 -11.42 -10.43 -6.71
C ILE A 82 -10.55 -9.68 -7.74
N LEU A 83 -11.16 -8.84 -8.59
CA LEU A 83 -10.46 -8.15 -9.67
C LEU A 83 -9.95 -6.75 -9.29
N GLN A 84 -10.27 -6.24 -8.09
CA GLN A 84 -9.82 -4.92 -7.67
C GLN A 84 -8.29 -4.87 -7.63
N PRO A 85 -7.66 -3.94 -8.36
CA PRO A 85 -6.22 -3.75 -8.31
C PRO A 85 -5.74 -3.46 -6.89
N SER A 86 -4.52 -3.91 -6.56
CA SER A 86 -3.95 -3.70 -5.23
C SER A 86 -3.86 -2.21 -4.91
N LYS A 87 -4.45 -1.85 -3.77
CA LYS A 87 -4.37 -0.51 -3.17
C LYS A 87 -2.99 -0.17 -2.61
N SER A 88 -2.12 -1.18 -2.46
CA SER A 88 -0.78 -0.99 -1.90
C SER A 88 0.31 -1.76 -2.66
N PRO A 89 0.49 -1.49 -3.97
CA PRO A 89 1.39 -2.25 -4.82
C PRO A 89 2.86 -2.02 -4.43
N TYR A 90 3.64 -3.10 -4.47
CA TYR A 90 5.10 -3.01 -4.50
C TYR A 90 5.50 -2.58 -5.91
N VAL A 91 6.04 -1.37 -6.02
CA VAL A 91 6.59 -0.83 -7.25
C VAL A 91 7.90 -1.53 -7.57
N ILE A 92 8.73 -1.76 -6.55
CA ILE A 92 9.84 -2.69 -6.56
C ILE A 92 9.71 -3.54 -5.30
N LYS A 93 9.75 -4.87 -5.44
CA LYS A 93 9.81 -5.77 -4.29
C LYS A 93 11.24 -6.24 -4.12
N GLY A 94 11.72 -6.31 -2.89
CA GLY A 94 13.06 -6.80 -2.61
C GLY A 94 14.18 -5.85 -3.05
N LEU A 95 15.39 -6.40 -3.15
CA LEU A 95 16.62 -5.64 -3.32
C LEU A 95 16.82 -5.17 -4.76
N GLN A 96 17.08 -3.88 -4.93
CA GLN A 96 17.42 -3.25 -6.21
C GLN A 96 18.69 -2.39 -6.06
N PRO A 97 19.71 -2.58 -6.93
CA PRO A 97 20.86 -1.68 -7.00
C PRO A 97 20.46 -0.27 -7.44
N GLY A 98 20.90 0.75 -6.69
CA GLY A 98 20.63 2.16 -6.97
C GLY A 98 21.40 2.72 -8.15
N ASN A 99 22.51 2.07 -8.54
CA ASN A 99 23.35 2.48 -9.67
C ASN A 99 22.75 2.13 -11.05
N ARG A 100 21.65 1.38 -11.08
CA ARG A 100 20.92 1.03 -12.30
C ARG A 100 19.58 1.74 -12.33
N THR A 101 19.38 2.56 -13.35
CA THR A 101 18.09 3.22 -13.57
C THR A 101 17.07 2.23 -14.12
N VAL A 102 15.94 2.09 -13.43
CA VAL A 102 14.80 1.28 -13.85
C VAL A 102 13.59 2.18 -14.02
N ARG A 103 12.90 2.03 -15.15
CA ARG A 103 11.63 2.71 -15.43
C ARG A 103 10.50 1.71 -15.32
N ILE A 104 9.53 2.02 -14.46
CA ILE A 104 8.39 1.15 -14.17
C ILE A 104 7.15 1.80 -14.75
N PRO A 105 6.61 1.23 -15.84
CA PRO A 105 5.46 1.81 -16.51
C PRO A 105 4.22 1.78 -15.63
N GLN A 106 3.34 2.78 -15.81
CA GLN A 106 2.05 2.82 -15.11
C GLN A 106 0.88 2.32 -15.97
N ASP A 107 1.04 2.28 -17.29
CA ASP A 107 -0.02 1.86 -18.22
C ASP A 107 -0.39 0.38 -17.99
N PRO A 108 -1.62 0.06 -17.53
CA PRO A 108 -2.06 -1.32 -17.29
C PRO A 108 -1.98 -2.24 -18.50
N LYS A 109 -1.90 -1.68 -19.72
CA LYS A 109 -1.74 -2.46 -20.96
C LYS A 109 -0.38 -3.13 -21.07
N ASN A 110 0.62 -2.65 -20.33
CA ASN A 110 1.97 -3.22 -20.34
C ASN A 110 2.09 -4.33 -19.27
N SER A 111 2.59 -5.50 -19.66
CA SER A 111 2.75 -6.65 -18.76
C SER A 111 3.69 -6.39 -17.57
N ASN A 112 4.62 -5.46 -17.71
CA ASN A 112 5.59 -5.08 -16.68
C ASN A 112 5.13 -3.83 -15.88
N ALA A 113 3.90 -3.35 -16.10
CA ALA A 113 3.41 -2.18 -15.39
C ALA A 113 3.01 -2.49 -13.96
N VAL A 114 3.28 -1.53 -13.09
CA VAL A 114 2.74 -1.50 -11.73
C VAL A 114 1.88 -0.26 -11.61
N THR A 115 0.60 -0.37 -11.97
CA THR A 115 -0.33 0.75 -11.98
C THR A 115 -0.63 1.24 -10.57
N ILE A 116 -0.38 2.53 -10.35
CA ILE A 116 -0.69 3.22 -9.10
C ILE A 116 -2.01 3.96 -9.27
N TYR A 117 -2.99 3.55 -8.47
CA TYR A 117 -4.29 4.22 -8.39
C TYR A 117 -4.25 5.33 -7.34
N ARG A 118 -4.97 6.41 -7.60
CA ARG A 118 -5.13 7.51 -6.64
C ARG A 118 -6.06 7.08 -5.51
N SER A 119 -5.93 7.71 -4.35
CA SER A 119 -6.95 7.65 -3.30
C SER A 119 -8.31 8.04 -3.85
N ASN A 120 -9.31 7.16 -3.73
CA ASN A 120 -10.68 7.42 -4.13
C ASN A 120 -11.56 7.60 -2.88
N ASN A 121 -12.27 8.72 -2.78
CA ASN A 121 -13.22 9.02 -1.70
C ASN A 121 -12.65 8.90 -0.28
N ALA A 122 -11.40 9.33 -0.05
CA ALA A 122 -10.92 9.51 1.32
C ALA A 122 -11.53 10.78 1.93
N ASP A 123 -11.97 10.72 3.18
CA ASP A 123 -12.71 11.81 3.85
C ASP A 123 -11.98 13.16 3.87
N LYS A 124 -10.65 13.13 3.77
CA LYS A 124 -9.77 14.31 3.82
C LYS A 124 -9.23 14.73 2.45
N GLY A 125 -9.70 14.13 1.37
CA GLY A 125 -9.24 14.42 0.00
C GLY A 125 -8.06 13.55 -0.42
N ILE A 126 -6.94 14.17 -0.82
CA ILE A 126 -5.76 13.43 -1.30
C ILE A 126 -5.09 12.72 -0.13
N GLU A 127 -4.98 11.39 -0.21
CA GLU A 127 -4.24 10.60 0.77
C GLU A 127 -3.36 9.57 0.07
N PHE A 128 -2.09 9.48 0.44
CA PHE A 128 -1.24 8.38 -0.01
C PHE A 128 0.02 8.28 0.83
N THR A 129 0.70 7.14 0.76
CA THR A 129 2.00 6.97 1.39
C THR A 129 2.95 6.25 0.44
N TRP A 130 4.16 6.76 0.31
CA TRP A 130 5.28 6.05 -0.29
C TRP A 130 6.22 5.58 0.81
N THR A 131 6.69 4.34 0.74
CA THR A 131 7.71 3.81 1.65
C THR A 131 8.82 3.17 0.84
N VAL A 132 10.06 3.34 1.29
CA VAL A 132 11.22 2.69 0.69
C VAL A 132 12.31 2.49 1.73
N TRP A 133 12.99 1.37 1.65
CA TRP A 133 14.24 1.16 2.38
C TRP A 133 15.41 1.59 1.51
N ILE A 134 16.34 2.34 2.09
CA ILE A 134 17.50 2.88 1.38
C ILE A 134 18.75 2.55 2.19
N ASN A 135 19.80 2.12 1.51
CA ASN A 135 21.16 2.05 2.02
C ASN A 135 22.07 2.79 1.03
N ILE A 136 22.89 3.70 1.54
CA ILE A 136 23.73 4.60 0.73
C ILE A 136 25.18 4.25 0.97
N ASP A 137 25.88 3.89 -0.10
CA ASP A 137 27.28 3.47 -0.03
C ASP A 137 28.22 4.68 -0.20
N ARG A 138 27.85 5.62 -1.09
CA ARG A 138 28.65 6.82 -1.37
C ARG A 138 27.76 8.05 -1.61
N LEU A 139 28.23 9.19 -1.12
CA LEU A 139 27.60 10.48 -1.38
C LEU A 139 28.01 11.01 -2.77
N PRO A 140 27.05 11.56 -3.54
CA PRO A 140 27.35 12.11 -4.84
C PRO A 140 27.77 13.58 -4.77
N ASP A 141 28.59 14.02 -5.74
CA ASP A 141 29.01 15.42 -5.88
C ASP A 141 27.87 16.34 -6.35
N SER A 142 26.90 15.78 -7.08
CA SER A 142 25.69 16.47 -7.53
C SER A 142 24.44 15.68 -7.12
N PRO A 143 23.29 16.33 -6.89
CA PRO A 143 22.08 15.61 -6.50
C PRO A 143 21.73 14.48 -7.47
N LYS A 144 21.54 13.28 -6.94
CA LYS A 144 21.19 12.07 -7.69
C LYS A 144 19.80 11.60 -7.34
N ASN A 145 19.06 11.11 -8.34
CA ASN A 145 17.74 10.55 -8.10
C ASN A 145 17.85 9.22 -7.33
N ILE A 146 16.92 8.99 -6.40
CA ILE A 146 16.66 7.68 -5.80
C ILE A 146 15.41 7.11 -6.43
N PHE A 147 14.31 7.87 -6.39
CA PHE A 147 13.14 7.57 -7.20
C PHE A 147 12.31 8.82 -7.48
N THR A 148 11.61 8.83 -8.61
CA THR A 148 10.66 9.87 -8.99
C THR A 148 9.42 9.23 -9.60
N LYS A 149 8.23 9.62 -9.11
CA LYS A 149 6.95 9.32 -9.76
C LYS A 149 6.60 10.49 -10.68
N GLY A 150 6.63 10.25 -11.99
CA GLY A 150 6.48 11.29 -13.01
C GLY A 150 7.74 11.43 -13.88
N PHE A 151 7.81 12.51 -14.65
CA PHE A 151 8.95 12.77 -15.51
C PHE A 151 10.01 13.55 -14.71
N GLY A 152 11.25 13.08 -14.66
CA GLY A 152 12.33 13.76 -13.93
C GLY A 152 12.44 15.24 -14.35
N GLY A 153 12.46 16.16 -13.38
CA GLY A 153 12.54 17.60 -13.59
C GLY A 153 11.20 18.35 -13.78
N SER A 154 10.10 17.67 -14.10
CA SER A 154 8.77 18.31 -14.25
C SER A 154 7.63 17.34 -13.96
N GLN A 155 6.62 17.76 -13.20
CA GLN A 155 5.51 16.90 -12.72
C GLN A 155 5.94 15.86 -11.69
N ARG A 156 6.68 16.27 -10.66
CA ARG A 156 7.09 15.41 -9.54
C ARG A 156 5.89 15.04 -8.66
N GLY A 157 5.66 13.75 -8.40
CA GLY A 157 4.52 13.33 -7.59
C GLY A 157 4.67 12.02 -6.82
N PRO A 158 5.61 11.88 -5.86
CA PRO A 158 6.71 12.76 -5.43
C PRO A 158 8.05 12.39 -6.11
N SER A 159 9.14 13.08 -5.76
CA SER A 159 10.53 12.75 -6.11
C SER A 159 11.41 12.70 -4.86
N VAL A 160 12.40 11.81 -4.85
CA VAL A 160 13.40 11.65 -3.80
C VAL A 160 14.79 11.63 -4.41
N SER A 161 15.66 12.51 -3.94
CA SER A 161 17.04 12.63 -4.41
C SER A 161 18.03 12.64 -3.24
N LEU A 162 19.22 12.11 -3.48
CA LEU A 162 20.36 12.14 -2.58
C LEU A 162 21.28 13.31 -2.94
N LYS A 163 21.66 14.11 -1.95
CA LYS A 163 22.64 15.19 -2.07
C LYS A 163 23.78 14.97 -1.09
N GLY A 164 25.02 15.03 -1.57
CA GLY A 164 26.20 15.14 -0.71
C GLY A 164 26.41 16.58 -0.25
N ASN A 165 26.78 16.76 1.01
CA ASN A 165 27.12 18.05 1.59
C ASN A 165 28.65 18.19 1.74
N THR A 166 29.12 19.43 1.83
CA THR A 166 30.56 19.75 1.95
C THR A 166 31.20 19.17 3.23
N ASP A 167 30.39 18.97 4.27
CA ASP A 167 30.81 18.40 5.56
C ASP A 167 30.85 16.86 5.57
N LYS A 168 30.77 16.21 4.39
CA LYS A 168 30.70 14.75 4.21
C LYS A 168 29.45 14.12 4.81
N THR A 169 28.41 14.90 5.11
CA THR A 169 27.08 14.38 5.45
C THR A 169 26.22 14.26 4.20
N GLY A 170 25.20 13.40 4.26
CA GLY A 170 24.19 13.30 3.22
C GLY A 170 22.90 14.02 3.61
N SER A 171 22.21 14.54 2.61
CA SER A 171 20.82 15.00 2.72
C SER A 171 19.92 14.26 1.73
N ILE A 172 18.69 13.96 2.16
CA ILE A 172 17.62 13.54 1.26
C ILE A 172 16.75 14.74 0.90
N ILE A 173 16.53 14.94 -0.38
CA ILE A 173 15.66 15.98 -0.93
C ILE A 173 14.37 15.30 -1.38
N VAL A 174 13.26 15.66 -0.74
CA VAL A 174 11.92 15.24 -1.14
C VAL A 174 11.23 16.40 -1.84
N GLY A 175 10.77 16.18 -3.07
CA GLY A 175 10.07 17.17 -3.88
C GLY A 175 8.70 16.69 -4.30
N MET A 176 7.73 17.60 -4.38
CA MET A 176 6.42 17.30 -4.95
C MET A 176 5.82 18.55 -5.58
N ASP A 177 5.39 18.44 -6.83
CA ASP A 177 4.76 19.57 -7.51
C ASP A 177 3.31 19.72 -7.03
N SER A 178 2.82 20.95 -7.06
CA SER A 178 1.42 21.29 -6.79
C SER A 178 0.72 21.75 -8.06
N VAL A 179 -0.60 22.01 -7.98
CA VAL A 179 -1.37 22.55 -9.10
C VAL A 179 -0.83 23.90 -9.59
N ASN A 180 -0.24 24.69 -8.68
CA ASN A 180 0.51 25.88 -9.06
C ASN A 180 1.96 25.47 -9.40
N ALA A 181 2.35 25.65 -10.67
CA ALA A 181 3.65 25.23 -11.20
C ALA A 181 4.82 26.11 -10.70
N SER A 182 4.54 27.28 -10.14
CA SER A 182 5.56 28.18 -9.58
C SER A 182 6.05 27.77 -8.19
N ASP A 183 5.34 26.88 -7.49
CA ASP A 183 5.67 26.47 -6.13
C ASP A 183 6.71 25.34 -6.17
N ALA A 184 7.98 25.67 -5.87
CA ALA A 184 9.03 24.67 -5.68
C ALA A 184 8.91 24.04 -4.28
N ASN A 185 7.96 23.11 -4.09
CA ASN A 185 7.79 22.44 -2.80
C ASN A 185 8.86 21.36 -2.61
N ILE A 186 9.91 21.72 -1.88
CA ILE A 186 11.07 20.87 -1.60
C ILE A 186 11.32 20.83 -0.10
N ILE A 187 11.58 19.64 0.42
CA ILE A 187 11.99 19.41 1.81
C ILE A 187 13.37 18.77 1.79
N GLU A 188 14.31 19.36 2.54
CA GLU A 188 15.62 18.77 2.79
C GLU A 188 15.66 18.11 4.17
N ILE A 189 16.13 16.87 4.20
CA ILE A 189 16.31 16.06 5.41
C ILE A 189 17.82 15.82 5.56
N PRO A 190 18.48 16.54 6.47
CA PRO A 190 19.93 16.43 6.66
C PRO A 190 20.29 15.19 7.47
N ASN A 191 21.59 14.86 7.49
CA ASN A 191 22.20 13.87 8.38
C ASN A 191 21.65 12.44 8.21
N ILE A 192 21.44 12.01 6.96
CA ILE A 192 21.06 10.62 6.71
C ILE A 192 22.23 9.64 6.97
N PRO A 193 21.94 8.42 7.44
CA PRO A 193 22.97 7.44 7.74
C PRO A 193 23.59 6.87 6.46
N LEU A 194 24.91 6.69 6.47
CA LEU A 194 25.68 6.05 5.39
C LEU A 194 26.06 4.62 5.80
N GLY A 195 26.04 3.70 4.83
CA GLY A 195 26.35 2.29 5.04
C GLY A 195 25.39 1.55 5.96
N ARG A 196 24.19 2.10 6.20
CA ARG A 196 23.14 1.48 7.02
C ARG A 196 21.79 1.66 6.34
N TRP A 197 20.95 0.64 6.50
CA TRP A 197 19.56 0.69 6.08
C TRP A 197 18.76 1.67 6.94
N PHE A 198 17.98 2.51 6.27
CA PHE A 198 16.93 3.30 6.90
C PHE A 198 15.66 3.25 6.06
N ASN A 199 14.51 3.35 6.72
CA ASN A 199 13.22 3.47 6.07
C ASN A 199 12.87 4.94 5.89
N LEU A 200 12.50 5.32 4.67
CA LEU A 200 11.94 6.61 4.35
C LEU A 200 10.47 6.42 3.99
N ALA A 201 9.58 7.18 4.65
CA ALA A 201 8.17 7.23 4.28
C ALA A 201 7.70 8.66 4.02
N ILE A 202 7.03 8.86 2.89
CA ILE A 202 6.42 10.13 2.49
C ILE A 202 4.92 9.94 2.57
N ARG A 203 4.31 10.54 3.58
CA ARG A 203 2.88 10.45 3.86
C ARG A 203 2.21 11.76 3.47
N MET A 204 1.21 11.66 2.62
CA MET A 204 0.38 12.77 2.19
C MET A 204 -1.01 12.66 2.77
N GLN A 205 -1.49 13.75 3.36
CA GLN A 205 -2.87 13.90 3.82
C GLN A 205 -3.36 15.31 3.53
N ASN A 206 -4.29 15.43 2.60
CA ASN A 206 -4.80 16.68 2.06
C ASN A 206 -3.67 17.59 1.51
N LYS A 207 -3.32 18.65 2.24
CA LYS A 207 -2.24 19.60 1.92
C LYS A 207 -1.01 19.45 2.83
N ILE A 208 -0.89 18.34 3.56
CA ILE A 208 0.22 18.12 4.50
C ILE A 208 1.05 16.94 4.00
N MET A 209 2.35 17.18 3.78
CA MET A 209 3.36 16.15 3.57
C MET A 209 4.15 15.96 4.85
N ASP A 210 4.09 14.75 5.39
CA ASP A 210 4.93 14.31 6.47
C ASP A 210 5.99 13.36 5.93
N VAL A 211 7.26 13.63 6.24
CA VAL A 211 8.35 12.72 5.94
C VAL A 211 8.85 12.07 7.22
N TYR A 212 8.82 10.74 7.21
CA TYR A 212 9.25 9.89 8.31
C TYR A 212 10.58 9.23 7.95
N VAL A 213 11.45 9.13 8.94
CA VAL A 213 12.67 8.32 8.87
C VAL A 213 12.59 7.31 10.01
N ASN A 214 12.68 6.01 9.69
CA ASN A 214 12.56 4.91 10.65
C ASN A 214 11.32 5.02 11.57
N GLY A 215 10.16 5.37 10.98
CA GLY A 215 8.90 5.51 11.73
C GLY A 215 8.74 6.81 12.53
N THR A 216 9.76 7.68 12.58
CA THR A 216 9.68 8.97 13.30
C THR A 216 9.50 10.15 12.34
N VAL A 217 8.55 11.04 12.62
CA VAL A 217 8.32 12.27 11.84
C VAL A 217 9.57 13.15 11.91
N THR A 218 10.23 13.38 10.78
CA THR A 218 11.44 14.20 10.70
C THR A 218 11.13 15.61 10.21
N LYS A 219 10.22 15.74 9.23
CA LYS A 219 9.78 17.02 8.68
C LYS A 219 8.30 16.97 8.32
N ARG A 220 7.61 18.10 8.50
CA ARG A 220 6.25 18.36 8.04
C ARG A 220 6.28 19.57 7.12
N TYR A 221 5.62 19.48 5.98
CA TYR A 221 5.44 20.57 5.03
C TYR A 221 3.97 20.74 4.70
N VAL A 222 3.51 22.00 4.68
CA VAL A 222 2.13 22.35 4.37
C VAL A 222 2.13 23.07 3.03
N PHE A 223 1.45 22.52 2.04
CA PHE A 223 1.36 23.14 0.73
C PHE A 223 0.42 24.35 0.73
N SER A 224 0.82 25.41 0.03
CA SER A 224 -0.03 26.54 -0.33
C SER A 224 -1.21 26.08 -1.19
N SER A 225 -0.90 25.33 -2.25
CA SER A 225 -1.83 24.83 -3.25
C SER A 225 -1.98 23.30 -3.18
N ILE A 226 -2.93 22.73 -3.92
CA ILE A 226 -3.21 21.28 -3.85
C ILE A 226 -2.02 20.50 -4.46
N PRO A 227 -1.47 19.49 -3.76
CA PRO A 227 -0.42 18.63 -4.30
C PRO A 227 -0.88 17.91 -5.57
N ARG A 228 -0.04 17.87 -6.60
CA ARG A 228 -0.39 17.29 -7.90
C ARG A 228 -0.04 15.80 -7.94
N GLN A 229 -1.03 14.97 -8.23
CA GLN A 229 -0.81 13.57 -8.60
C GLN A 229 -0.73 13.42 -10.12
N ASN A 230 0.17 12.56 -10.60
CA ASN A 230 0.38 12.30 -12.03
C ASN A 230 0.20 10.79 -12.35
N PHE A 231 0.07 10.47 -13.63
CA PHE A 231 0.03 9.08 -14.13
C PHE A 231 1.35 8.65 -14.79
N GLY A 232 2.41 9.46 -14.69
CA GLY A 232 3.70 9.16 -15.30
C GLY A 232 4.42 7.98 -14.62
N ASP A 233 5.39 7.41 -15.32
CA ASP A 233 6.17 6.27 -14.83
C ASP A 233 6.88 6.53 -13.51
N VAL A 234 7.29 5.45 -12.83
CA VAL A 234 8.23 5.55 -11.71
C VAL A 234 9.64 5.29 -12.23
N ILE A 235 10.51 6.27 -12.05
CA ILE A 235 11.93 6.17 -12.40
C ILE A 235 12.71 5.96 -11.11
N VAL A 236 13.43 4.85 -10.99
CA VAL A 236 14.16 4.46 -9.79
C VAL A 236 15.64 4.28 -10.11
N GLY A 237 16.52 4.74 -9.24
CA GLY A 237 17.99 4.66 -9.39
C GLY A 237 18.63 6.00 -9.77
N GLU A 238 19.93 5.94 -10.05
CA GLU A 238 20.94 7.00 -10.28
C GLU A 238 21.86 7.35 -9.10
N PHE A 239 21.82 6.60 -8.00
CA PHE A 239 22.66 6.85 -6.81
C PHE A 239 23.55 5.66 -6.45
N ASP A 240 24.64 5.93 -5.74
CA ASP A 240 25.55 4.89 -5.24
C ASP A 240 25.01 4.29 -3.93
N GLY A 241 24.26 3.20 -4.08
CA GLY A 241 23.68 2.47 -2.97
C GLY A 241 22.71 1.38 -3.42
N THR A 242 21.85 0.97 -2.51
CA THR A 242 20.80 -0.02 -2.74
C THR A 242 19.48 0.44 -2.13
N LEU A 243 18.37 0.01 -2.72
CA LEU A 243 17.04 0.21 -2.16
C LEU A 243 16.30 -1.12 -2.06
N SER A 244 15.30 -1.16 -1.18
CA SER A 244 14.44 -2.32 -1.01
C SER A 244 12.99 -1.92 -0.77
N ASP A 245 12.07 -2.72 -1.31
CA ASP A 245 10.62 -2.60 -1.10
C ASP A 245 10.08 -1.18 -1.31
N LEU A 246 10.28 -0.61 -2.51
CA LEU A 246 9.59 0.62 -2.89
C LEU A 246 8.10 0.31 -3.05
N ARG A 247 7.29 0.82 -2.12
CA ARG A 247 5.86 0.52 -2.04
C ARG A 247 5.03 1.80 -2.00
N TYR A 248 3.90 1.75 -2.69
CA TYR A 248 2.86 2.77 -2.63
C TYR A 248 1.69 2.27 -1.78
N PHE A 249 0.97 3.20 -1.16
CA PHE A 249 -0.31 3.00 -0.49
C PHE A 249 -1.25 4.13 -0.89
N ASP A 250 -2.47 3.80 -1.27
CA ASP A 250 -3.54 4.77 -1.62
C ASP A 250 -4.17 5.48 -0.41
N SER A 251 -3.55 5.39 0.75
CA SER A 251 -4.03 5.95 2.01
C SER A 251 -2.90 6.56 2.83
N ALA A 252 -3.26 7.47 3.74
CA ALA A 252 -2.32 8.12 4.64
C ALA A 252 -2.07 7.22 5.87
N LEU A 253 -1.04 6.37 5.79
CA LEU A 253 -0.72 5.38 6.83
C LEU A 253 -0.60 6.03 8.20
N ASN A 254 -1.12 5.36 9.23
CA ASN A 254 -0.97 5.81 10.60
C ASN A 254 0.41 5.47 11.16
N ILE A 255 0.74 6.03 12.32
CA ILE A 255 2.05 5.83 12.96
C ILE A 255 2.35 4.36 13.28
N PHE A 256 1.35 3.58 13.67
CA PHE A 256 1.53 2.16 13.97
C PHE A 256 1.87 1.35 12.72
N GLN A 257 1.19 1.63 11.60
CA GLN A 257 1.48 1.01 10.31
C GLN A 257 2.90 1.36 9.82
N LEU A 258 3.29 2.62 9.93
CA LEU A 258 4.64 3.09 9.58
C LEU A 258 5.71 2.42 10.45
N ASN A 259 5.48 2.34 11.76
CA ASN A 259 6.38 1.64 12.67
C ASN A 259 6.46 0.14 12.36
N ASN A 260 5.34 -0.51 12.02
CA ASN A 260 5.35 -1.92 11.62
C ASN A 260 6.20 -2.15 10.37
N ILE A 261 6.13 -1.24 9.38
CA ILE A 261 6.99 -1.29 8.18
C ILE A 261 8.46 -1.11 8.57
N ALA A 262 8.77 -0.12 9.42
CA ALA A 262 10.12 0.12 9.89
C ALA A 262 10.68 -1.05 10.71
N MET A 263 9.87 -1.71 11.54
CA MET A 263 10.27 -2.88 12.32
C MET A 263 10.46 -4.14 11.47
N ALA A 264 9.71 -4.28 10.37
CA ALA A 264 9.84 -5.44 9.47
C ALA A 264 11.21 -5.50 8.77
N GLY A 265 11.88 -4.36 8.61
CA GLY A 265 13.18 -4.28 7.94
C GLY A 265 13.08 -4.34 6.41
N PRO A 266 14.22 -4.15 5.71
CA PRO A 266 14.32 -4.29 4.27
C PRO A 266 14.24 -5.75 3.84
N ASN A 267 13.58 -6.02 2.71
CA ASN A 267 13.67 -7.32 2.05
C ASN A 267 14.97 -7.41 1.22
N LEU A 268 15.89 -8.25 1.67
CA LEU A 268 17.21 -8.43 1.04
C LEU A 268 17.20 -9.46 -0.10
N LYS A 269 16.05 -10.04 -0.43
CA LYS A 269 15.93 -10.96 -1.57
C LYS A 269 15.81 -10.15 -2.85
N SER A 270 16.60 -10.46 -3.87
CA SER A 270 16.44 -9.85 -5.19
C SER A 270 15.15 -10.34 -5.85
N GLU A 271 14.28 -9.44 -6.32
CA GLU A 271 13.13 -9.83 -7.15
C GLU A 271 13.61 -10.06 -8.58
N SER A 272 13.67 -11.32 -8.98
CA SER A 272 13.92 -11.73 -10.36
C SER A 272 12.69 -11.42 -11.22
N LYS A 273 12.51 -10.16 -11.61
CA LYS A 273 11.61 -9.81 -12.72
C LYS A 273 12.36 -9.52 -14.01
N THR A 274 13.68 -9.37 -13.96
CA THR A 274 14.53 -9.01 -15.12
C THR A 274 15.93 -9.62 -15.06
N LEU A 275 16.09 -10.80 -14.47
CA LEU A 275 17.35 -11.56 -14.54
C LEU A 275 17.08 -12.99 -15.01
N ASP A 276 16.53 -13.13 -16.23
CA ASP A 276 16.89 -14.27 -17.08
C ASP A 276 18.31 -14.04 -17.58
N THR A 277 19.24 -14.18 -16.66
CA THR A 277 20.65 -14.25 -16.94
C THR A 277 21.10 -15.45 -16.13
N ARG A 278 20.90 -16.62 -16.72
CA ARG A 278 21.85 -17.73 -16.59
C ARG A 278 23.23 -17.17 -16.91
N PHE A 279 23.85 -16.53 -15.95
CA PHE A 279 25.20 -16.09 -16.07
C PHE A 279 26.04 -17.36 -15.85
N ASP A 280 26.77 -17.76 -16.88
CA ASP A 280 27.76 -18.84 -16.79
C ASP A 280 29.04 -18.30 -16.12
N TYR A 281 28.93 -17.76 -14.90
CA TYR A 281 30.09 -17.34 -14.10
C TYR A 281 31.01 -18.52 -13.74
N LEU A 282 30.55 -19.75 -13.98
CA LEU A 282 31.29 -20.98 -13.80
C LEU A 282 31.83 -21.55 -15.12
N SER A 283 31.73 -20.85 -16.24
CA SER A 283 32.35 -21.34 -17.48
C SER A 283 33.87 -21.43 -17.27
N SER A 284 34.48 -22.55 -17.61
CA SER A 284 35.94 -22.73 -17.62
C SER A 284 36.59 -22.12 -18.86
N LEU A 285 35.79 -21.50 -19.74
CA LEU A 285 36.22 -21.02 -21.06
C LEU A 285 37.07 -19.74 -20.99
N TRP A 286 37.07 -19.02 -19.87
CA TRP A 286 37.86 -17.78 -19.73
C TRP A 286 39.38 -18.00 -19.67
N TYR A 287 39.86 -19.23 -19.40
CA TYR A 287 41.29 -19.55 -19.41
C TYR A 287 41.75 -20.38 -20.62
N SER A 288 40.84 -20.78 -21.52
CA SER A 288 41.22 -21.50 -22.73
C SER A 288 41.45 -20.52 -23.89
N PRO A 289 42.68 -20.38 -24.42
CA PRO A 289 42.92 -19.59 -25.61
C PRO A 289 42.22 -20.24 -26.80
N SER A 290 41.47 -19.44 -27.58
CA SER A 290 40.92 -19.87 -28.86
C SER A 290 42.07 -20.25 -29.80
N LYS A 291 42.04 -21.49 -30.31
CA LYS A 291 42.96 -21.94 -31.37
C LYS A 291 42.65 -21.26 -32.70
#